data_AF-V4MK38-F1
#
_entry.id   AF-V4MK38-F1
#
_cell.length_a   1.000
_cell.length_b   1.000
_cell.length_c   1.000
_cell.angle_alpha   90.00
_cell.angle_beta   90.00
_cell.angle_gamma   90.00
#
_symmetry.space_group_name_H-M   'P 1'
#
loop_
_entity.id
_entity.type
_entity.pdbx_description
1 polymer ?
#
loop_
_entity_poly.entity_id
_entity_poly.type
_entity_poly.pdbx_seq_one_letter_code
_entity_poly.pdbx_strand_id
1 'polypeptide(L)'
;RTLTKTDVDKGQSHLSIPMSSLLTHDFLTSDEKEETQNRIKGDREGGLSEQVIDPRLKVLELKLRRTDMKKKKKTKKGRTGKTSSLYCLAYQWNDVIKENTLRQGDMLHLWSFRSQQRLCLALVLLRREERLLGN
;
A
#
# COMPACT_ATOMS: atom_id res chain seq x y z
N ARG A 1 7.76 -6.41 -3.62
CA ARG A 1 7.84 -4.93 -3.62
C ARG A 1 8.99 -4.49 -2.72
N THR A 2 9.88 -3.64 -3.21
CA THR A 2 10.94 -3.01 -2.40
C THR A 2 10.43 -1.71 -1.77
N LEU A 3 10.65 -1.52 -0.47
CA LEU A 3 10.26 -0.31 0.25
C LEU A 3 11.06 0.89 -0.25
N THR A 4 10.34 1.97 -0.58
CA THR A 4 10.92 3.24 -0.98
C THR A 4 11.01 4.21 0.18
N LYS A 5 11.70 5.34 0.01
CA LYS A 5 11.78 6.40 1.01
C LYS A 5 10.41 6.85 1.50
N THR A 6 9.44 7.02 0.60
CA THR A 6 8.07 7.42 0.93
C THR A 6 7.37 6.37 1.80
N ASP A 7 7.63 5.09 1.54
CA ASP A 7 6.98 4.01 2.29
C ASP A 7 7.44 3.96 3.74
N VAL A 8 8.67 4.39 4.06
CA VAL A 8 9.22 4.40 5.44
C VAL A 8 9.24 5.79 6.08
N ASP A 9 8.78 6.81 5.36
CA ASP A 9 8.72 8.18 5.86
C ASP A 9 7.57 8.33 6.85
N LYS A 10 7.90 8.75 8.09
CA LYS A 10 6.93 8.88 9.18
C LYS A 10 5.83 9.90 8.88
N GLY A 11 6.10 10.92 8.05
CA GLY A 11 5.15 11.95 7.67
C GLY A 11 4.17 11.49 6.60
N GLN A 12 4.60 10.61 5.70
CA GLN A 12 3.75 10.01 4.66
C GLN A 12 2.94 8.82 5.19
N SER A 13 3.52 7.99 6.08
CA SER A 13 2.85 6.92 6.83
C SER A 13 1.96 5.99 5.99
N HIS A 14 2.43 5.55 4.82
CA HIS A 14 1.72 4.57 4.01
C HIS A 14 2.62 3.73 3.11
N LEU A 15 2.22 2.49 2.85
CA LEU A 15 2.80 1.66 1.80
C LEU A 15 2.10 1.90 0.47
N SER A 16 2.84 2.32 -0.55
CA SER A 16 2.34 2.48 -1.92
C SER A 16 2.46 1.19 -2.74
N ILE A 17 1.32 0.77 -3.29
CA ILE A 17 1.16 -0.44 -4.11
C ILE A 17 0.62 -0.01 -5.49
N PRO A 18 1.49 0.20 -6.48
CA PRO A 18 1.05 0.50 -7.84
C PRO A 18 0.17 -0.62 -8.39
N MET A 19 -0.93 -0.30 -9.07
CA MET A 19 -1.78 -1.33 -9.68
C MET A 19 -1.02 -2.19 -10.69
N SER A 20 -0.04 -1.63 -11.38
CA SER A 20 0.83 -2.37 -12.31
C SER A 20 1.73 -3.41 -11.64
N SER A 21 1.81 -3.42 -10.31
CA SER A 21 2.58 -4.41 -9.55
C SER A 21 1.73 -5.54 -8.96
N LEU A 22 0.40 -5.47 -9.13
CA LEU A 22 -0.51 -6.51 -8.70
C LEU A 22 -0.47 -7.69 -9.66
N LEU A 23 -0.51 -8.91 -9.12
CA LEU A 23 -0.65 -10.12 -9.91
C LEU A 23 -2.10 -10.37 -10.34
N THR A 24 -3.05 -9.98 -9.49
CA THR A 24 -4.50 -10.13 -9.71
C THR A 24 -5.21 -8.79 -9.46
N HIS A 25 -6.30 -8.55 -10.20
CA HIS A 25 -7.04 -7.28 -10.15
C HIS A 25 -8.46 -7.43 -9.57
N ASP A 26 -8.87 -8.65 -9.27
CA ASP A 26 -10.19 -9.10 -8.81
C ASP A 26 -10.20 -9.49 -7.33
N PHE A 27 -9.17 -9.09 -6.58
CA PHE A 27 -9.06 -9.41 -5.15
C PHE A 27 -10.05 -8.66 -4.27
N LEU A 28 -10.74 -7.63 -4.77
CA LEU A 28 -11.78 -6.85 -4.07
C LEU A 28 -13.17 -7.17 -4.63
N THR A 29 -14.18 -7.20 -3.77
CA THR A 29 -15.58 -7.17 -4.19
C THR A 29 -15.95 -5.78 -4.71
N SER A 30 -17.12 -5.65 -5.34
CA SER A 30 -17.63 -4.36 -5.81
C SER A 30 -17.77 -3.35 -4.68
N ASP A 31 -18.33 -3.78 -3.55
CA ASP A 31 -18.58 -2.93 -2.38
C ASP A 31 -17.25 -2.49 -1.73
N GLU A 32 -16.31 -3.43 -1.56
CA GLU A 32 -14.97 -3.13 -1.05
C GLU A 32 -14.22 -2.15 -1.97
N LYS A 33 -14.36 -2.32 -3.27
CA LYS A 33 -13.74 -1.42 -4.25
C LYS A 33 -14.30 -0.01 -4.13
N GLU A 34 -15.60 0.15 -3.96
CA GLU A 34 -16.23 1.44 -3.70
C GLU A 34 -15.71 2.06 -2.40
N GLU A 35 -15.60 1.28 -1.33
CA GLU A 35 -15.08 1.73 -0.05
C GLU A 35 -13.61 2.19 -0.14
N THR A 36 -12.76 1.49 -0.91
CA THR A 36 -11.38 1.96 -1.15
C THR A 36 -11.31 3.29 -1.89
N GLN A 37 -12.35 3.65 -2.67
CA GLN A 37 -12.42 4.87 -3.47
C GLN A 37 -13.10 6.03 -2.73
N ASN A 38 -13.90 5.72 -1.70
CA ASN A 38 -14.58 6.68 -0.85
C ASN A 38 -13.59 7.46 0.02
N ARG A 39 -12.97 8.48 -0.60
CA ARG A 39 -12.23 9.53 0.09
C ARG A 39 -13.10 10.78 0.16
N ILE A 40 -13.72 11.02 1.31
CA ILE A 40 -14.24 12.36 1.60
C ILE A 40 -13.03 13.30 1.72
N LYS A 41 -13.07 14.45 1.05
CA LYS A 41 -11.97 15.42 1.06
C LYS A 41 -11.73 15.89 2.50
N GLY A 42 -10.52 15.65 3.02
CA GLY A 42 -10.15 16.01 4.39
C GLY A 42 -10.34 14.88 5.40
N ASP A 43 -10.96 13.78 5.00
CA ASP A 43 -11.17 12.63 5.87
C ASP A 43 -9.92 11.73 5.89
N ARG A 44 -9.31 11.65 7.07
CA ARG A 44 -8.21 10.71 7.37
C ARG A 44 -8.74 9.34 7.79
N GLU A 45 -10.06 9.14 7.87
CA GLU A 45 -10.71 7.91 8.32
C GLU A 45 -11.27 7.07 7.18
N GLY A 46 -11.66 7.63 6.04
CA GLY A 46 -12.16 6.86 4.90
C GLY A 46 -11.18 5.80 4.35
N GLY A 47 -11.71 4.84 3.61
CA GLY A 47 -10.99 3.68 3.09
C GLY A 47 -11.33 2.38 3.82
N LEU A 48 -11.17 1.27 3.12
CA LEU A 48 -11.54 -0.06 3.56
C LEU A 48 -10.63 -0.53 4.72
N SER A 49 -11.22 -0.76 5.89
CA SER A 49 -10.51 -1.30 7.07
C SER A 49 -10.31 -2.80 6.90
N GLU A 50 -9.05 -3.23 6.94
CA GLU A 50 -8.66 -4.62 6.69
C GLU A 50 -7.69 -5.15 7.73
N GLN A 51 -7.84 -6.44 8.04
CA GLN A 51 -6.89 -7.14 8.88
C GLN A 51 -5.62 -7.44 8.10
N VAL A 52 -4.49 -7.03 8.65
CA VAL A 52 -3.18 -7.26 8.07
C VAL A 52 -2.32 -8.02 9.07
N ILE A 53 -1.82 -9.17 8.62
CA ILE A 53 -0.81 -9.95 9.33
C ILE A 53 0.54 -9.38 8.95
N ASP A 54 1.30 -8.87 9.92
CA ASP A 54 2.63 -8.32 9.70
C ASP A 54 3.70 -9.44 9.61
N PRO A 55 4.96 -9.11 9.23
CA PRO A 55 6.03 -10.09 9.14
C PRO A 55 6.37 -10.83 10.46
N ARG A 56 5.94 -10.32 11.61
CA ARG A 56 6.08 -10.94 12.94
C ARG A 56 4.82 -11.67 13.39
N LEU A 57 3.87 -11.90 12.47
CA LEU A 57 2.60 -12.60 12.68
C LEU A 57 1.63 -11.85 13.62
N LYS A 58 1.82 -10.55 13.83
CA LYS A 58 0.87 -9.71 14.56
C LYS A 58 -0.25 -9.30 13.62
N VAL A 59 -1.49 -9.45 14.09
CA VAL A 59 -2.68 -8.94 13.38
C VAL A 59 -2.90 -7.48 13.77
N LEU A 60 -2.99 -6.62 12.77
CA LEU A 60 -3.21 -5.18 12.89
C LEU A 60 -4.35 -4.76 11.96
N GLU A 61 -5.01 -3.66 12.27
CA GLU A 61 -6.00 -3.08 11.36
C GLU A 61 -5.35 -1.95 10.56
N LEU A 62 -5.31 -2.09 9.24
CA LEU A 62 -4.84 -1.06 8.32
C LEU A 62 -5.97 -0.62 7.39
N LYS A 63 -5.81 0.57 6.82
CA LYS A 63 -6.77 1.10 5.84
C LYS A 63 -6.22 1.01 4.44
N LEU A 64 -6.92 0.27 3.58
CA LEU A 64 -6.64 0.19 2.15
C LEU A 64 -7.38 1.30 1.40
N ARG A 65 -6.64 2.12 0.66
CA ARG A 65 -7.18 3.25 -0.10
C ARG A 65 -6.72 3.22 -1.53
N ARG A 66 -7.61 3.46 -2.47
CA ARG A 66 -7.27 3.67 -3.88
C ARG A 66 -7.08 5.17 -4.15
N THR A 67 -6.03 5.51 -4.88
CA THR A 67 -5.79 6.86 -5.38
C THR A 67 -5.57 6.81 -6.89
N ASP A 68 -6.36 7.58 -7.63
CA ASP A 68 -6.18 7.76 -9.08
C ASP A 68 -5.42 9.06 -9.34
N MET A 69 -4.18 8.95 -9.81
CA MET A 69 -3.36 10.10 -10.16
C MET A 69 -3.48 10.39 -11.66
N LYS A 70 -4.08 11.52 -12.01
CA LYS A 70 -4.05 12.03 -13.39
C LYS A 70 -2.71 12.68 -13.67
N LYS A 71 -1.85 12.04 -14.46
CA LYS A 71 -0.57 12.65 -14.89
C LYS A 71 -0.86 13.74 -15.92
N LYS A 72 -0.80 15.01 -15.52
CA LYS A 72 -0.92 16.14 -16.44
C LYS A 72 0.36 16.24 -17.29
N LYS A 73 0.35 15.72 -18.51
CA LYS A 73 1.33 16.10 -19.55
C LYS A 73 0.71 17.22 -20.39
N LYS A 74 1.33 18.41 -20.37
CA LYS A 74 1.10 19.41 -21.42
C LYS A 74 1.94 18.98 -22.63
N THR A 75 1.31 18.59 -23.73
CA THR A 75 2.00 18.44 -25.01
C THR A 75 1.51 19.52 -25.97
N LYS A 76 2.32 19.84 -27.01
CA LYS A 76 1.95 20.83 -28.05
C LYS A 76 0.65 20.47 -28.81
N LYS A 77 0.16 19.22 -28.68
CA LYS A 77 -1.08 18.70 -29.32
C LYS A 77 -2.30 18.59 -28.37
N GLY A 78 -2.20 19.07 -27.12
CA GLY A 78 -3.30 19.05 -26.15
C GLY A 78 -2.99 18.31 -24.84
N ARG A 79 -4.01 18.12 -23.98
CA ARG A 79 -3.88 17.43 -22.70
C ARG A 79 -4.09 15.92 -22.86
N THR A 80 -3.02 15.17 -23.13
CA THR A 80 -3.05 13.69 -23.12
C THR A 80 -2.40 13.19 -21.83
N GLY A 81 -3.19 12.97 -20.78
CA GLY A 81 -2.72 12.47 -19.50
C GLY A 81 -3.10 11.01 -19.28
N LYS A 82 -2.13 10.13 -19.07
CA LYS A 82 -2.40 8.76 -18.58
C LYS A 82 -2.77 8.84 -17.09
N THR A 83 -3.88 8.22 -16.70
CA THR A 83 -4.22 8.03 -15.29
C THR A 83 -3.46 6.82 -14.77
N SER A 84 -2.72 6.99 -13.68
CA SER A 84 -2.10 5.87 -12.96
C SER A 84 -2.79 5.72 -11.61
N SER A 85 -3.27 4.52 -11.32
CA SER A 85 -3.93 4.20 -10.06
C SER A 85 -2.99 3.42 -9.15
N LEU A 86 -3.07 3.70 -7.86
CA LEU A 86 -2.34 2.97 -6.82
C LEU A 86 -3.24 2.69 -5.63
N TYR A 87 -2.90 1.65 -4.89
CA TYR A 87 -3.41 1.44 -3.54
C TYR A 87 -2.40 1.95 -2.51
N CYS A 88 -2.90 2.42 -1.37
CA CYS A 88 -2.12 2.77 -0.20
C CYS A 88 -2.63 1.95 0.99
N LEU A 89 -1.74 1.28 1.72
CA LEU A 89 -2.02 0.82 3.08
C LEU A 89 -1.54 1.87 4.07
N ALA A 90 -2.46 2.41 4.87
CA ALA A 90 -2.21 3.53 5.78
C ALA A 90 -2.77 3.25 7.19
N TYR A 91 -2.88 4.30 8.01
CA TYR A 91 -3.34 4.28 9.41
C TYR A 91 -2.25 3.79 10.40
N GLN A 92 -2.10 2.49 10.62
CA GLN A 92 -1.08 1.93 11.53
C GLN A 92 0.23 1.50 10.83
N TRP A 93 0.46 1.98 9.61
CA TRP A 93 1.63 1.58 8.83
C TRP A 93 2.96 1.94 9.52
N ASN A 94 3.03 3.09 10.21
CA ASN A 94 4.20 3.47 10.99
C ASN A 94 4.51 2.48 12.13
N ASP A 95 3.48 1.88 12.74
CA ASP A 95 3.67 0.86 13.77
C ASP A 95 4.20 -0.43 13.16
N VAL A 96 3.70 -0.83 11.98
CA VAL A 96 4.26 -1.95 11.21
C VAL A 96 5.75 -1.73 10.95
N ILE A 97 6.16 -0.55 10.48
CA ILE A 97 7.56 -0.21 10.24
C ILE A 97 8.39 -0.35 11.52
N LYS A 98 7.93 0.26 12.62
CA LYS A 98 8.66 0.30 13.88
C LYS A 98 8.83 -1.09 14.47
N GLU A 99 7.74 -1.86 14.58
CA GLU A 99 7.72 -3.17 15.22
C GLU A 99 8.45 -4.24 14.40
N ASN A 100 8.47 -4.10 13.07
CA ASN A 100 9.18 -5.02 12.17
C ASN A 100 10.57 -4.53 11.79
N THR A 101 11.00 -3.35 12.28
CA THR A 101 12.27 -2.69 11.97
C THR A 101 12.51 -2.51 10.47
N LEU A 102 11.43 -2.25 9.71
CA LEU A 102 11.48 -2.12 8.26
C LEU A 102 12.21 -0.85 7.84
N ARG A 103 12.93 -0.92 6.72
CA ARG A 103 13.74 0.18 6.18
C ARG A 103 13.59 0.28 4.67
N GLN A 104 13.98 1.43 4.13
CA GLN A 104 14.13 1.59 2.69
C GLN A 104 15.08 0.49 2.16
N GLY A 105 14.70 -0.14 1.04
CA GLY A 105 15.44 -1.25 0.45
C GLY A 105 14.94 -2.64 0.87
N ASP A 106 14.22 -2.77 1.99
CA ASP A 106 13.64 -4.07 2.36
C ASP A 106 12.62 -4.53 1.33
N MET A 107 12.65 -5.83 1.02
CA MET A 107 11.77 -6.47 0.05
C MET A 107 10.67 -7.24 0.77
N LEU A 108 9.42 -6.84 0.51
CA LEU A 108 8.22 -7.45 1.03
C LEU A 108 7.39 -8.09 -0.08
N HIS A 109 6.75 -9.21 0.22
CA HIS A 109 5.56 -9.67 -0.49
C HIS A 109 4.31 -9.25 0.28
N LEU A 110 3.28 -8.89 -0.49
CA LEU A 110 1.95 -8.61 0.02
C LEU A 110 1.01 -9.62 -0.62
N TRP A 111 0.32 -10.38 0.22
CA TRP A 111 -0.67 -11.35 -0.19
C TRP A 111 -2.06 -10.86 0.20
N SER A 112 -3.04 -11.12 -0.65
CA SER A 112 -4.45 -11.03 -0.31
C SER A 112 -5.02 -12.43 -0.18
N PHE A 113 -5.91 -12.62 0.78
CA PHE A 113 -6.68 -13.84 0.97
C PHE A 113 -8.04 -13.53 1.59
N ARG A 114 -8.92 -14.54 1.61
CA ARG A 114 -10.25 -14.42 2.21
C ARG A 114 -10.35 -15.28 3.45
N SER A 115 -10.85 -14.70 4.53
CA SER A 115 -11.18 -15.41 5.76
C SER A 115 -12.60 -15.03 6.16
N GLN A 116 -13.50 -16.02 6.26
CA GLN A 116 -14.91 -15.79 6.55
C GLN A 116 -15.53 -14.70 5.64
N GLN A 117 -15.20 -14.75 4.34
CA GLN A 117 -15.61 -13.79 3.30
C GLN A 117 -15.03 -12.37 3.43
N ARG A 118 -14.30 -12.05 4.50
CA ARG A 118 -13.58 -10.79 4.66
C ARG A 118 -12.25 -10.84 3.94
N LEU A 119 -11.86 -9.73 3.34
CA LEU A 119 -10.50 -9.56 2.85
C LEU A 119 -9.53 -9.59 4.04
N CYS A 120 -8.38 -10.17 3.83
CA CYS A 120 -7.26 -10.13 4.76
C CYS A 120 -5.98 -9.99 3.95
N LEU A 121 -5.00 -9.31 4.52
CA LEU A 121 -3.70 -9.14 3.89
C LEU A 121 -2.60 -9.75 4.75
N ALA A 122 -1.54 -10.24 4.11
CA ALA A 122 -0.34 -10.70 4.80
C ALA A 122 0.90 -10.07 4.20
N LEU A 123 1.74 -9.51 5.06
CA LEU A 123 3.05 -8.95 4.74
C LEU A 123 4.12 -9.98 5.06
N VAL A 124 4.90 -10.36 4.05
CA VAL A 124 6.00 -11.32 4.20
C VAL A 124 7.30 -10.62 3.85
N LEU A 125 8.21 -10.53 4.82
CA LEU A 125 9.56 -10.00 4.60
C LEU A 125 10.43 -11.07 3.93
N LEU A 126 10.88 -10.81 2.71
CA LEU A 126 11.68 -11.75 1.92
C LEU A 126 13.18 -11.54 2.07
N ARG A 127 13.59 -10.28 1.98
CA ARG A 127 15.00 -9.90 2.01
C ARG A 127 15.10 -8.55 2.70
N ARG A 128 16.06 -8.44 3.61
CA ARG A 128 16.44 -7.14 4.16
C ARG A 128 17.49 -6.49 3.27
N GLU A 129 17.49 -5.17 3.20
CA GLU A 129 18.59 -4.45 2.58
C GLU A 129 19.89 -4.82 3.31
N GLU A 130 20.82 -5.45 2.60
CA GLU A 130 22.10 -5.82 3.17
C GLU A 130 22.90 -4.56 3.44
N ARG A 131 23.40 -4.39 4.67
CA ARG A 131 24.49 -3.45 4.90
C ARG A 131 25.66 -3.94 4.06
N LEU A 132 26.02 -3.20 3.00
CA LEU A 132 27.42 -3.09 2.67
C LEU A 132 28.09 -2.49 3.91
N LEU A 133 28.59 -3.36 4.79
CA LEU A 133 29.54 -2.97 5.81
C LEU A 133 30.72 -2.40 5.03
N GLY A 134 30.80 -1.06 5.00
CA GLY A 134 31.96 -0.39 4.47
C GLY A 134 33.18 -0.84 5.27
N ASN A 135 34.14 -1.42 4.56
CA ASN A 135 35.52 -1.52 5.03
C ASN A 135 36.12 -0.12 5.19
#